data_AF-A0A661IZE3-F1
#
_entry.id   AF-A0A661IZE3-F1
#
_cell.length_a   1.000
_cell.length_b   1.000
_cell.length_c   1.000
_cell.angle_alpha   90.00
_cell.angle_beta   90.00
_cell.angle_gamma   90.00
#
_symmetry.space_group_name_H-M   'P 1'
#
loop_
_entity.id
_entity.type
_entity.pdbx_description
1 polymer ?
#
loop_
_entity_poly.entity_id
_entity_poly.type
_entity_poly.pdbx_seq_one_letter_code
_entity_poly.pdbx_strand_id
1 'polypeptide(L)'
;MKVVRVRLLKKGEMGIYAAGDHDLKKGDFVLVPTPSGPQVAEVLAPPFDLDLSGESTLSIIGPAEKKHLRKLEQVKKREMAAFRI
;
A
#
# COMPACT_ATOMS: atom_id res chain seq x y z
N MET A 1 -11.28 12.20 -8.85
CA MET A 1 -10.26 11.19 -9.26
C MET A 1 -10.49 9.95 -8.41
N LYS A 2 -10.33 8.74 -8.99
CA LYS A 2 -10.43 7.50 -8.20
C LYS A 2 -9.20 7.30 -7.32
N VAL A 3 -9.44 7.17 -6.03
CA VAL A 3 -8.41 6.94 -5.02
C VAL A 3 -8.75 5.71 -4.18
N VAL A 4 -7.74 5.15 -3.54
CA VAL A 4 -7.87 4.05 -2.60
C VAL A 4 -7.20 4.40 -1.28
N ARG A 5 -7.81 3.96 -0.20
CA ARG A 5 -7.20 4.02 1.13
C ARG A 5 -6.40 2.75 1.36
N VAL A 6 -5.15 2.90 1.74
CA VAL A 6 -4.24 1.77 1.98
C VAL A 6 -3.58 1.88 3.36
N ARG A 7 -3.11 0.75 3.87
CA ARG A 7 -2.31 0.65 5.09
C ARG A 7 -0.97 0.03 4.79
N LEU A 8 0.11 0.76 5.07
CA LEU A 8 1.49 0.25 4.98
C LEU A 8 1.66 -0.90 5.98
N LEU A 9 2.03 -2.08 5.48
CA LEU A 9 2.14 -3.28 6.32
C LEU A 9 3.32 -3.22 7.28
N LYS A 10 4.38 -2.48 6.93
CA LYS A 10 5.61 -2.37 7.73
C LYS A 10 5.45 -1.42 8.93
N LYS A 11 4.74 -0.31 8.75
CA LYS A 11 4.63 0.76 9.76
C LYS A 11 3.22 0.91 10.36
N GLY A 12 2.21 0.28 9.76
CA GLY A 12 0.81 0.46 10.15
C GLY A 12 0.21 1.81 9.75
N GLU A 13 0.99 2.70 9.14
CA GLU A 13 0.55 4.00 8.64
C GLU A 13 -0.50 3.85 7.55
N MET A 14 -1.51 4.72 7.57
CA MET A 14 -2.57 4.76 6.57
C MET A 14 -2.38 5.95 5.65
N GLY A 15 -2.71 5.78 4.37
CA GLY A 15 -2.64 6.85 3.37
C GLY A 15 -3.69 6.69 2.28
N ILE A 16 -3.95 7.79 1.57
CA ILE A 16 -4.81 7.82 0.38
C ILE A 16 -3.91 7.96 -0.83
N TYR A 17 -4.11 7.10 -1.83
CA TYR A 17 -3.32 7.09 -3.04
C TYR A 17 -4.20 6.97 -4.28
N ALA A 18 -3.68 7.45 -5.40
CA ALA A 18 -4.33 7.33 -6.68
C ALA A 18 -4.35 5.87 -7.16
N ALA A 19 -5.53 5.35 -7.47
CA ALA A 19 -5.68 4.00 -8.01
C ALA A 19 -5.21 3.89 -9.46
N GLY A 20 -5.14 5.02 -10.18
CA GLY A 20 -4.88 5.03 -11.63
C GLY A 20 -5.94 4.24 -12.40
N ASP A 21 -5.53 3.52 -13.44
CA ASP A 21 -6.37 2.62 -14.24
C ASP A 21 -6.52 1.21 -13.63
N HIS A 22 -6.06 0.99 -12.40
CA HIS A 22 -6.11 -0.32 -11.76
C HIS A 22 -7.46 -0.56 -11.05
N ASP A 23 -8.07 -1.71 -11.31
CA ASP A 23 -9.25 -2.20 -10.57
C ASP A 23 -8.81 -2.84 -9.24
N LEU A 24 -8.48 -2.00 -8.27
CA LEU A 24 -8.04 -2.43 -6.94
C LEU A 24 -9.25 -2.79 -6.06
N LYS A 25 -9.16 -3.87 -5.28
CA LYS A 25 -10.21 -4.30 -4.36
C LYS A 25 -9.71 -4.26 -2.92
N LYS A 26 -10.66 -4.16 -1.98
CA LYS A 26 -10.35 -4.30 -0.56
C LYS A 26 -9.65 -5.64 -0.30
N GLY A 27 -8.52 -5.59 0.40
CA GLY A 27 -7.65 -6.74 0.68
C GLY A 27 -6.52 -6.94 -0.33
N ASP A 28 -6.50 -6.21 -1.45
CA ASP A 28 -5.39 -6.29 -2.40
C ASP A 28 -4.11 -5.69 -1.82
N PHE A 29 -2.99 -6.26 -2.23
CA PHE A 29 -1.66 -5.75 -1.88
C PHE A 29 -1.11 -4.90 -3.02
N VAL A 30 -0.69 -3.69 -2.68
CA VAL A 30 -0.23 -2.67 -3.61
C VAL A 30 1.14 -2.16 -3.21
N LEU A 31 1.90 -1.66 -4.18
CA LEU A 31 3.22 -1.08 -3.96
C LEU A 31 3.08 0.44 -3.88
N VAL A 32 3.44 0.99 -2.74
CA VAL A 32 3.41 2.43 -2.45
C VAL A 32 4.84 2.98 -2.49
N PRO A 33 5.12 4.01 -3.31
CA PRO A 33 6.40 4.69 -3.28
C PRO A 33 6.49 5.53 -1.99
N THR A 34 7.50 5.29 -1.17
CA THR A 34 7.79 6.11 0.02
C THR A 34 9.22 6.64 -0.06
N PRO A 35 9.58 7.71 0.69
CA PRO A 35 10.96 8.22 0.72
C PRO A 35 11.99 7.17 1.16
N SER A 36 11.58 6.17 1.94
CA SER A 36 12.43 5.05 2.37
C SER A 36 12.49 3.89 1.36
N GLY A 37 11.92 4.07 0.15
CA GLY A 37 11.77 3.05 -0.88
C GLY A 37 10.33 2.52 -1.03
N PRO A 38 10.08 1.67 -2.03
CA PRO A 38 8.75 1.09 -2.25
C PRO A 38 8.35 0.15 -1.10
N GLN A 39 7.15 0.34 -0.59
CA GLN A 39 6.59 -0.46 0.51
C GLN A 39 5.29 -1.14 0.08
N VAL A 40 5.03 -2.31 0.63
CA VAL A 40 3.76 -3.02 0.40
C VAL A 40 2.71 -2.46 1.35
N ALA A 41 1.56 -2.10 0.78
CA ALA A 41 0.37 -1.69 1.50
C ALA A 41 -0.80 -2.62 1.19
N GLU A 42 -1.75 -2.67 2.10
CA GLU A 42 -3.03 -3.36 1.92
C GLU A 42 -4.14 -2.35 1.65
N VAL A 43 -4.97 -2.59 0.64
CA VAL A 43 -6.13 -1.77 0.31
C VAL A 43 -7.22 -2.00 1.36
N LEU A 44 -7.59 -0.96 2.09
CA LEU A 44 -8.57 -1.04 3.18
C LEU A 44 -10.01 -0.85 2.71
N ALA A 45 -10.20 -0.13 1.60
CA ALA A 45 -11.52 0.23 1.07
C ALA A 45 -11.51 0.17 -0.46
N PRO A 46 -12.66 -0.13 -1.09
CA PRO A 46 -12.81 -0.04 -2.53
C PRO A 46 -12.47 1.36 -3.07
N PRO A 47 -12.09 1.49 -4.35
CA PRO A 47 -11.81 2.77 -4.96
C PRO A 47 -13.03 3.68 -4.88
N PHE A 48 -12.82 4.92 -4.46
CA PHE A 48 -13.87 5.95 -4.37
C PHE A 48 -13.41 7.22 -5.05
N ASP A 49 -14.36 8.02 -5.50
CA ASP A 49 -14.08 9.33 -6.06
C ASP A 49 -13.83 10.34 -4.95
N LEU A 50 -12.64 10.94 -4.98
CA LEU A 50 -12.27 12.05 -4.12
C LEU A 50 -12.05 13.28 -4.99
N ASP A 51 -12.68 14.39 -4.58
CA ASP A 51 -12.45 15.69 -5.16
C ASP A 51 -11.21 16.31 -4.49
N LEU A 52 -10.18 16.56 -5.29
CA LEU A 52 -8.89 17.10 -4.83
C LEU A 52 -8.66 18.49 -5.44
N SER A 53 -9.71 19.28 -5.60
CA SER A 53 -9.59 20.67 -6.05
C SER A 53 -8.68 21.47 -5.13
N GLY A 54 -7.39 21.54 -5.48
CA GLY A 54 -6.38 22.40 -4.84
C GLY A 54 -5.18 21.69 -4.20
N GLU A 55 -5.17 20.36 -4.07
CA GLU A 55 -4.07 19.65 -3.40
C GLU A 55 -3.24 18.77 -4.35
N SER A 56 -1.96 18.61 -3.97
CA SER A 56 -0.88 18.03 -4.76
C SER A 56 -1.21 16.66 -5.35
N THR A 57 -0.64 16.40 -6.52
CA THR A 57 -0.73 15.13 -7.25
C THR A 57 -0.45 13.92 -6.34
N LEU A 58 -1.49 13.13 -6.08
CA LEU A 58 -1.33 11.85 -5.37
C LEU A 58 -0.45 10.91 -6.20
N SER A 59 0.44 10.18 -5.52
CA SER A 59 1.22 9.14 -6.18
C SER A 59 0.31 8.00 -6.64
N ILE A 60 0.45 7.62 -7.91
CA ILE A 60 -0.24 6.47 -8.50
C ILE A 60 0.40 5.19 -7.99
N ILE A 61 -0.42 4.25 -7.53
CA ILE A 61 0.03 2.97 -6.99
C ILE A 61 -0.45 1.81 -7.84
N GLY A 62 0.38 0.77 -7.93
CA GLY A 62 0.10 -0.44 -8.70
C GLY A 62 0.08 -1.70 -7.84
N PRO A 63 -0.39 -2.83 -8.39
CA PRO A 63 -0.42 -4.11 -7.67
C PRO A 63 1.00 -4.56 -7.27
N ALA A 64 1.12 -5.14 -6.08
CA ALA A 64 2.40 -5.64 -5.59
C ALA A 64 2.77 -6.97 -6.27
N GLU A 65 3.93 -7.02 -6.94
CA GLU A 65 4.43 -8.28 -7.52
C GLU A 65 4.79 -9.34 -6.45
N LYS A 66 4.76 -10.63 -6.84
CA LYS A 66 5.09 -11.78 -5.97
C LYS A 66 6.43 -11.65 -5.23
N LYS A 67 7.44 -11.02 -5.84
CA LYS A 67 8.75 -10.78 -5.22
C LYS A 67 8.66 -9.86 -3.99
N HIS A 68 7.76 -8.86 -4.03
CA HIS A 68 7.54 -7.93 -2.94
C HIS A 68 6.80 -8.61 -1.78
N LEU A 69 5.82 -9.45 -2.09
CA LEU A 69 5.08 -10.25 -1.09
C LEU A 69 6.00 -11.23 -0.36
N ARG A 70 6.84 -11.98 -1.09
CA ARG A 70 7.83 -12.89 -0.49
C ARG A 70 8.80 -12.18 0.45
N LYS A 71 9.23 -10.97 0.09
CA LYS A 71 10.12 -10.16 0.94
C LYS A 71 9.41 -9.73 2.22
N LEU A 72 8.14 -9.35 2.13
CA LEU A 72 7.32 -9.02 3.29
C LEU A 72 7.13 -10.23 4.22
N GLU A 73 6.83 -11.41 3.68
CA GLU A 73 6.72 -12.63 4.47
C GLU A 73 8.02 -12.99 5.19
N GLN A 74 9.17 -12.85 4.53
CA GLN A 74 10.47 -13.08 5.15
C GLN A 74 10.74 -12.09 6.29
N VAL A 75 10.41 -10.81 6.10
CA VAL A 75 10.55 -9.80 7.16
C VAL A 75 9.64 -10.12 8.34
N LYS A 76 8.36 -10.43 8.11
CA LYS A 76 7.42 -10.84 9.16
C LYS A 76 7.91 -12.07 9.94
N LYS A 77 8.43 -13.09 9.24
CA LYS A 77 9.00 -14.29 9.89
C LYS A 77 10.19 -13.96 10.77
N ARG A 78 11.08 -13.05 10.33
CA ARG A 78 12.22 -12.58 11.12
C ARG A 78 11.77 -11.77 12.33
N GLU A 79 10.78 -10.89 12.18
CA GLU A 79 10.22 -10.13 13.30
C GLU A 79 9.57 -11.05 14.34
N MET A 80 8.75 -12.01 13.91
CA MET A 80 8.15 -13.00 14.82
C MET A 80 9.20 -13.85 15.54
N ALA A 81 10.32 -14.17 14.88
CA ALA A 81 11.43 -14.87 15.51
C ALA A 81 12.18 -14.00 16.53
N ALA A 82 12.34 -12.70 16.25
CA ALA A 82 13.02 -11.75 17.13
C ALA A 82 12.20 -11.40 18.39
N PHE A 83 10.87 -11.39 18.29
CA PHE A 83 9.96 -11.15 19.43
C PHE A 83 9.77 -12.36 20.35
N ARG A 84 10.40 -13.51 20.06
CA ARG A 84 10.27 -14.75 20.85
C ARG A 84 11.42 -14.96 21.86
N ILE A 85 12.16 -13.89 22.20
CA ILE A 85 13.27 -13.88 23.16
C ILE A 85 12.80 -13.25 24.47
#